data_AF-A0A3D4BF34-F1
#
_entry.id   AF-A0A3D4BF34-F1
#
_cell.length_a   1.000
_cell.length_b   1.000
_cell.length_c   1.000
_cell.angle_alpha   90.00
_cell.angle_beta   90.00
_cell.angle_gamma   90.00
#
_symmetry.space_group_name_H-M   'P 1'
#
loop_
_entity.id
_entity.type
_entity.pdbx_description
1 polymer ?
#
loop_
_entity_poly.entity_id
_entity_poly.type
_entity_poly.pdbx_seq_one_letter_code
_entity_poly.pdbx_strand_id
1 'polypeptide(L)'
;MIKQLVLFSKSNKEIQNLNVYENKLVIDCSKVIETTTSFDIEIEFEVKISSFRNHDYTWQDVNSDRIANEYTPKIIKLADGNYVQANMNQGIWEVHKKNPYKLIWKFNPQFSKPITQYVGSNVQKRIYQANSKVAFVATPTLLFSKIGAIEISRSKIPFSAIACFTDHCDFDTLDNLKVQRQLFSETNIKVTKGFFINHFSKRNDNASHENDKQELDLWQANGHEMCYHSLSQSIKSDNESFSDFEKFTNPYSSEVWIDHGYQPYNFSLFKNHPKLESTYETLLKQKDVKILWNYIDSGTATTGVINQLNGNHFTLNSFLKGNKNLSTMKLMQAMIKNIVFHYLNEEKIITNYKATAQNFKKIVFQRKFKIIPKFIKDFAILFSSIASVLLFWNSKKNKIFKLSKYTPLFFKHTILNEEFVVFQTLEMIDFSKSLQESNINLLIKEAGIFIAHTYFSDSVAYHEGKMLTKDNAIEKQVAINFNYLGLKIAENKIWNPTLSELVSYFEVLDQTVISFDENGKFVLNNNQLVPVRMIK
;
A
#
# COMPACT_ATOMS: atom_id res chain seq x y z
N MET A 1 -16.00 34.00 2.75
CA MET A 1 -15.26 32.83 3.28
C MET A 1 -14.14 32.37 2.35
N ILE A 2 -14.40 32.26 1.05
CA ILE A 2 -13.40 31.89 0.04
C ILE A 2 -12.91 33.16 -0.64
N LYS A 3 -11.59 33.34 -0.69
CA LYS A 3 -10.93 34.47 -1.35
C LYS A 3 -10.63 34.17 -2.81
N GLN A 4 -10.16 32.96 -3.12
CA GLN A 4 -9.78 32.57 -4.48
C GLN A 4 -9.89 31.06 -4.71
N LEU A 5 -10.21 30.68 -5.95
CA LEU A 5 -10.21 29.31 -6.43
C LEU A 5 -9.39 29.24 -7.74
N VAL A 6 -8.43 28.33 -7.82
CA VAL A 6 -7.56 28.16 -8.99
C VAL A 6 -7.39 26.68 -9.32
N LEU A 7 -7.60 26.31 -10.59
CA LEU A 7 -7.23 25.00 -11.12
C LEU A 7 -5.83 25.07 -11.73
N PHE A 8 -4.97 24.14 -11.35
CA PHE A 8 -3.60 24.02 -11.83
C PHE A 8 -3.36 22.66 -12.46
N SER A 9 -2.83 22.65 -13.67
CA SER A 9 -2.28 21.45 -14.31
C SER A 9 -0.90 21.77 -14.87
N LYS A 10 -0.21 20.78 -15.45
CA LYS A 10 1.10 21.01 -16.08
C LYS A 10 1.06 22.06 -17.20
N SER A 11 -0.06 22.19 -17.89
CA SER A 11 -0.22 23.01 -19.10
C SER A 11 -1.15 24.21 -18.93
N ASN A 12 -1.92 24.28 -17.83
CA ASN A 12 -2.93 25.31 -17.65
C ASN A 12 -3.01 25.78 -16.19
N LYS A 13 -3.27 27.08 -16.02
CA LYS A 13 -3.65 27.71 -14.77
C LYS A 13 -4.92 28.51 -15.02
N GLU A 14 -6.02 28.14 -14.38
CA GLU A 14 -7.33 28.73 -14.60
C GLU A 14 -7.90 29.25 -13.29
N ILE A 15 -8.17 30.55 -13.21
CA ILE A 15 -8.88 31.15 -12.07
C ILE A 15 -10.37 30.91 -12.31
N GLN A 16 -11.03 30.26 -11.36
CA GLN A 16 -12.45 29.91 -11.46
C GLN A 16 -13.32 30.97 -10.76
N ASN A 17 -14.52 31.18 -11.30
CA ASN A 17 -15.54 31.94 -10.60
C ASN A 17 -16.03 31.14 -9.38
N LEU A 18 -16.32 31.84 -8.28
CA LEU A 18 -16.80 31.21 -7.05
C LEU A 18 -18.29 30.87 -7.19
N ASN A 19 -18.59 29.60 -7.46
CA ASN A 19 -19.95 29.08 -7.49
C ASN A 19 -20.37 28.64 -6.08
N VAL A 20 -20.69 29.62 -5.22
CA VAL A 20 -21.12 29.40 -3.83
C VAL A 20 -22.64 29.42 -3.75
N TYR A 21 -23.22 28.28 -3.34
CA TYR A 21 -24.66 28.12 -3.12
C TYR A 21 -24.89 27.77 -1.66
N GLU A 22 -25.43 28.72 -0.89
CA GLU A 22 -25.69 28.58 0.56
C GLU A 22 -24.46 28.06 1.34
N ASN A 23 -24.40 26.74 1.52
CA ASN A 23 -23.42 25.99 2.29
C ASN A 23 -22.50 25.11 1.40
N LYS A 24 -22.46 25.34 0.09
CA LYS A 24 -21.70 24.52 -0.88
C LYS A 24 -20.86 25.40 -1.81
N LEU A 25 -19.63 24.99 -2.08
CA LEU A 25 -18.81 25.49 -3.19
C LEU A 25 -18.65 24.36 -4.20
N VAL A 26 -19.30 24.46 -5.35
CA VAL A 26 -19.22 23.48 -6.44
C VAL A 26 -18.08 23.87 -7.38
N ILE A 27 -17.18 22.94 -7.69
CA ILE A 27 -15.97 23.20 -8.45
C ILE A 27 -16.04 22.42 -9.78
N ASP A 28 -16.30 23.14 -10.87
CA ASP A 28 -16.33 22.54 -12.20
C ASP A 28 -14.91 22.15 -12.65
N CYS A 29 -14.71 20.87 -12.92
CA CYS A 29 -13.46 20.31 -13.39
C CYS A 29 -13.57 19.69 -14.79
N SER A 30 -14.72 19.81 -15.46
CA SER A 30 -15.00 19.18 -16.76
C SER A 30 -13.90 19.45 -17.81
N LYS A 31 -13.55 20.72 -17.99
CA LYS A 31 -12.52 21.14 -18.95
C LYS A 31 -11.11 20.65 -18.62
N VAL A 32 -10.74 20.55 -17.33
CA VAL A 32 -9.38 20.13 -16.95
C VAL A 32 -9.21 18.61 -17.10
N ILE A 33 -10.24 17.82 -16.77
CA ILE A 33 -10.17 16.35 -16.88
C ILE A 33 -10.14 15.85 -18.34
N GLU A 34 -10.60 16.66 -19.30
CA GLU A 34 -10.47 16.36 -20.73
C GLU A 34 -9.02 16.42 -21.24
N THR A 35 -8.18 17.22 -20.59
CA THR A 35 -6.82 17.54 -21.10
C THR A 35 -5.70 16.95 -20.25
N THR A 36 -5.98 16.54 -19.02
CA THR A 36 -4.97 15.94 -18.12
C THR A 36 -5.56 14.92 -17.18
N THR A 37 -4.75 13.95 -16.79
CA THR A 37 -5.06 12.97 -15.74
C THR A 37 -4.51 13.37 -14.38
N SER A 38 -3.85 14.53 -14.27
CA SER A 38 -3.21 15.03 -13.05
C SER A 38 -3.34 16.56 -12.97
N PHE A 39 -3.91 17.05 -11.87
CA PHE A 39 -4.15 18.47 -11.62
C PHE A 39 -4.43 18.73 -10.14
N ASP A 40 -4.36 19.99 -9.74
CA ASP A 40 -4.60 20.47 -8.39
C ASP A 40 -5.71 21.54 -8.41
N ILE A 41 -6.51 21.57 -7.35
CA ILE A 41 -7.43 22.65 -7.02
C ILE A 41 -6.85 23.41 -5.83
N GLU A 42 -6.51 24.67 -6.00
CA GLU A 42 -6.08 25.55 -4.92
C GLU A 42 -7.26 26.41 -4.45
N ILE A 43 -7.59 26.29 -3.17
CA ILE A 43 -8.65 27.06 -2.51
C ILE A 43 -8.00 27.94 -1.44
N GLU A 44 -8.08 29.25 -1.61
CA GLU A 44 -7.62 30.23 -0.62
C GLU A 44 -8.81 30.75 0.18
N PHE A 45 -8.76 30.61 1.50
CA PHE A 45 -9.76 31.10 2.44
C PHE A 45 -9.41 32.51 2.91
N GLU A 46 -10.42 33.30 3.27
CA GLU A 46 -10.24 34.60 3.94
C GLU A 46 -9.77 34.43 5.40
N VAL A 47 -10.12 33.28 6.00
CA VAL A 47 -9.83 32.94 7.39
C VAL A 47 -8.86 31.76 7.44
N LYS A 48 -7.93 31.80 8.39
CA LYS A 48 -6.95 30.74 8.59
C LYS A 48 -7.62 29.39 8.90
N ILE A 49 -7.07 28.32 8.33
CA ILE A 49 -7.32 26.93 8.72
C ILE A 49 -6.68 26.70 10.10
N SER A 50 -7.52 26.48 11.12
CA SER A 50 -7.08 26.35 12.52
C SER A 50 -6.74 24.90 12.86
N SER A 51 -7.55 23.94 12.39
CA SER A 51 -7.31 22.51 12.60
C SER A 51 -7.68 21.66 11.39
N PHE A 52 -7.09 20.47 11.36
CA PHE A 52 -7.20 19.49 10.31
C PHE A 52 -7.56 18.14 10.92
N ARG A 53 -8.51 17.42 10.32
CA ARG A 53 -8.90 16.10 10.80
C ARG A 53 -7.94 15.05 10.27
N ASN A 54 -7.15 14.48 11.15
CA ASN A 54 -6.03 13.60 10.80
C ASN A 54 -6.49 12.16 10.51
N HIS A 55 -5.58 11.35 9.97
CA HIS A 55 -5.85 9.95 9.65
C HIS A 55 -6.40 9.18 10.85
N ASP A 56 -5.94 9.42 12.07
CA ASP A 56 -6.39 8.77 13.31
C ASP A 56 -7.74 9.27 13.85
N TYR A 57 -8.51 10.03 13.06
CA TYR A 57 -9.75 10.66 13.49
C TYR A 57 -9.56 11.57 14.71
N THR A 58 -8.44 12.29 14.78
CA THR A 58 -8.22 13.35 15.78
C THR A 58 -8.06 14.70 15.12
N TRP A 59 -8.39 15.76 15.87
CA TRP A 59 -8.10 17.13 15.43
C TRP A 59 -6.64 17.45 15.68
N GLN A 60 -5.94 17.91 14.64
CA GLN A 60 -4.56 18.36 14.72
C GLN A 60 -4.47 19.83 14.31
N ASP A 61 -3.59 20.58 14.95
CA ASP A 61 -3.26 21.95 14.55
C ASP A 61 -2.58 21.98 13.17
N VAL A 62 -2.43 23.15 12.57
CA VAL A 62 -1.67 23.34 11.31
C VAL A 62 -0.25 23.86 11.59
N ASN A 63 0.40 23.36 12.64
CA ASN A 63 1.79 23.71 12.98
C ASN A 63 2.83 22.90 12.19
N SER A 64 2.37 21.86 11.48
CA SER A 64 3.14 21.11 10.50
C SER A 64 2.30 20.89 9.25
N ASP A 65 2.95 20.49 8.15
CA ASP A 65 2.23 20.19 6.92
C ASP A 65 1.26 19.02 7.16
N ARG A 66 0.05 19.14 6.63
CA ARG A 66 -1.02 18.15 6.78
C ARG A 66 -1.38 17.57 5.43
N ILE A 67 -1.65 16.27 5.43
CA ILE A 67 -2.06 15.51 4.24
C ILE A 67 -3.25 14.63 4.65
N ALA A 68 -4.33 14.68 3.87
CA ALA A 68 -5.40 13.68 3.91
C ALA A 68 -5.47 12.97 2.56
N ASN A 69 -5.15 11.68 2.54
CA ASN A 69 -5.31 10.79 1.40
C ASN A 69 -6.79 10.36 1.22
N GLU A 70 -7.03 9.45 0.27
CA GLU A 70 -8.37 8.94 -0.08
C GLU A 70 -9.08 8.18 1.07
N TYR A 71 -8.33 7.67 2.04
CA TYR A 71 -8.80 6.87 3.19
C TYR A 71 -8.84 7.64 4.52
N THR A 72 -8.77 8.97 4.45
CA THR A 72 -8.73 9.84 5.63
C THR A 72 -9.79 10.94 5.54
N PRO A 73 -10.31 11.42 6.68
CA PRO A 73 -11.30 12.48 6.68
C PRO A 73 -10.78 13.75 5.99
N LYS A 74 -11.48 14.19 4.94
CA LYS A 74 -11.23 15.49 4.29
C LYS A 74 -12.06 16.56 4.97
N ILE A 75 -11.66 16.89 6.19
CA ILE A 75 -12.37 17.83 7.06
C ILE A 75 -11.36 18.78 7.69
N ILE A 76 -11.62 20.08 7.60
CA ILE A 76 -10.86 21.13 8.28
C ILE A 76 -11.79 22.03 9.08
N LYS A 77 -11.22 22.74 10.06
CA LYS A 77 -11.90 23.81 10.79
C LYS A 77 -11.20 25.13 10.50
N LEU A 78 -11.98 26.16 10.25
CA LEU A 78 -11.50 27.53 10.10
C LEU A 78 -11.49 28.23 11.47
N ALA A 79 -10.69 29.29 11.61
CA ALA A 79 -10.55 30.03 12.86
C ALA A 79 -11.84 30.74 13.32
N ASP A 80 -12.80 30.95 12.41
CA ASP A 80 -14.13 31.51 12.70
C ASP A 80 -15.16 30.44 13.14
N GLY A 81 -14.70 29.20 13.34
CA GLY A 81 -15.50 28.07 13.79
C GLY A 81 -16.23 27.29 12.70
N ASN A 82 -16.13 27.68 11.42
CA ASN A 82 -16.71 26.89 10.33
C ASN A 82 -15.97 25.56 10.11
N TYR A 83 -16.73 24.50 9.84
CA TYR A 83 -16.24 23.24 9.30
C TYR A 83 -16.29 23.32 7.77
N VAL A 84 -15.25 22.81 7.13
CA VAL A 84 -15.19 22.61 5.67
C VAL A 84 -14.90 21.14 5.40
N GLN A 85 -15.73 20.51 4.57
CA GLN A 85 -15.65 19.09 4.26
C GLN A 85 -15.76 18.84 2.76
N ALA A 86 -14.97 17.92 2.20
CA ALA A 86 -15.20 17.44 0.84
C ALA A 86 -16.50 16.61 0.77
N ASN A 87 -17.25 16.74 -0.32
CA ASN A 87 -18.40 15.88 -0.59
C ASN A 87 -18.04 14.42 -0.92
N MET A 88 -16.77 14.13 -1.23
CA MET A 88 -16.30 12.81 -1.64
C MET A 88 -14.90 12.52 -1.13
N ASN A 89 -14.53 11.23 -1.14
CA ASN A 89 -13.22 10.75 -0.68
C ASN A 89 -12.13 10.83 -1.76
N GLN A 90 -12.47 11.07 -3.03
CA GLN A 90 -11.49 11.09 -4.11
C GLN A 90 -10.49 12.26 -3.99
N GLY A 91 -9.23 11.99 -4.36
CA GLY A 91 -8.15 12.97 -4.32
C GLY A 91 -7.54 13.18 -2.93
N ILE A 92 -6.56 14.08 -2.86
CA ILE A 92 -5.69 14.27 -1.69
C ILE A 92 -5.71 15.72 -1.25
N TRP A 93 -5.96 15.99 0.02
CA TRP A 93 -5.84 17.33 0.59
C TRP A 93 -4.45 17.57 1.15
N GLU A 94 -3.83 18.70 0.84
CA GLU A 94 -2.62 19.20 1.47
C GLU A 94 -2.87 20.60 2.06
N VAL A 95 -2.37 20.82 3.29
CA VAL A 95 -2.29 22.15 3.91
C VAL A 95 -0.87 22.37 4.38
N HIS A 96 -0.24 23.44 3.91
CA HIS A 96 1.14 23.77 4.28
C HIS A 96 1.18 24.70 5.48
N LYS A 97 2.02 24.39 6.49
CA LYS A 97 2.15 25.23 7.70
C LYS A 97 2.56 26.67 7.41
N LYS A 98 3.29 26.88 6.31
CA LYS A 98 3.77 28.20 5.88
C LYS A 98 2.68 29.05 5.24
N ASN A 99 1.58 28.43 4.80
CA ASN A 99 0.44 29.14 4.22
C ASN A 99 -0.88 28.51 4.71
N PRO A 100 -1.27 28.77 5.96
CA PRO A 100 -2.42 28.12 6.57
C PRO A 100 -3.76 28.70 6.11
N TYR A 101 -3.79 29.50 5.04
CA TYR A 101 -5.01 29.99 4.39
C TYR A 101 -5.34 29.18 3.13
N LYS A 102 -4.47 28.25 2.73
CA LYS A 102 -4.62 27.50 1.49
C LYS A 102 -4.85 26.01 1.73
N LEU A 103 -5.88 25.49 1.09
CA LEU A 103 -6.11 24.07 0.89
C LEU A 103 -5.78 23.72 -0.56
N ILE A 104 -4.96 22.69 -0.76
CA ILE A 104 -4.66 22.15 -2.08
C ILE A 104 -5.32 20.78 -2.19
N TRP A 105 -6.26 20.61 -3.12
CA TRP A 105 -6.89 19.33 -3.43
C TRP A 105 -6.30 18.75 -4.71
N LYS A 106 -5.45 17.74 -4.56
CA LYS A 106 -4.67 17.12 -5.63
C LYS A 106 -5.37 15.89 -6.19
N PHE A 107 -5.38 15.77 -7.51
CA PHE A 107 -5.86 14.59 -8.22
C PHE A 107 -4.70 13.94 -8.99
N ASN A 108 -4.42 12.68 -8.64
CA ASN A 108 -3.35 11.89 -9.23
C ASN A 108 -1.96 12.60 -9.22
N PRO A 109 -1.49 13.19 -8.11
CA PRO A 109 -0.14 13.76 -8.05
C PRO A 109 0.92 12.65 -8.19
N GLN A 110 2.14 13.02 -8.58
CA GLN A 110 3.24 12.05 -8.71
C GLN A 110 3.42 11.23 -7.41
N PHE A 111 3.57 9.90 -7.56
CA PHE A 111 3.71 8.92 -6.48
C PHE A 111 2.44 8.65 -5.65
N SER A 112 1.27 9.18 -6.02
CA SER A 112 0.01 8.82 -5.35
C SER A 112 -0.53 7.45 -5.74
N LYS A 113 -0.22 6.98 -6.96
CA LYS A 113 -0.64 5.69 -7.50
C LYS A 113 0.55 5.05 -8.24
N PRO A 114 1.68 4.80 -7.56
CA PRO A 114 2.89 4.36 -8.25
C PRO A 114 2.78 2.88 -8.60
N ILE A 115 3.13 2.48 -9.82
CA ILE A 115 3.19 1.09 -10.28
C ILE A 115 4.63 0.67 -10.62
N THR A 116 4.98 -0.58 -10.33
CA THR A 116 6.22 -1.20 -10.73
C THR A 116 6.07 -1.78 -12.13
N GLN A 117 7.00 -1.43 -13.02
CA GLN A 117 7.16 -2.11 -14.30
C GLN A 117 8.64 -2.45 -14.51
N TYR A 118 8.92 -3.69 -14.87
CA TYR A 118 10.22 -4.12 -15.32
C TYR A 118 10.34 -3.89 -16.83
N VAL A 119 11.41 -3.23 -17.27
CA VAL A 119 11.59 -2.84 -18.68
C VAL A 119 12.91 -3.29 -19.26
N GLY A 120 12.88 -3.63 -20.56
CA GLY A 120 14.05 -3.94 -21.37
C GLY A 120 14.67 -5.30 -21.09
N SER A 121 15.69 -5.67 -21.88
CA SER A 121 16.33 -7.00 -21.82
C SER A 121 17.02 -7.32 -20.49
N ASN A 122 17.38 -6.29 -19.71
CA ASN A 122 17.99 -6.44 -18.40
C ASN A 122 16.97 -6.41 -17.24
N VAL A 123 15.67 -6.35 -17.54
CA VAL A 123 14.57 -6.41 -16.56
C VAL A 123 14.75 -5.36 -15.45
N GLN A 124 14.92 -4.11 -15.86
CA GLN A 124 15.18 -2.99 -14.95
C GLN A 124 13.88 -2.53 -14.29
N LYS A 125 13.87 -2.41 -12.96
CA LYS A 125 12.68 -1.94 -12.23
C LYS A 125 12.50 -0.44 -12.44
N ARG A 126 11.31 -0.02 -12.84
CA ARG A 126 10.92 1.39 -12.92
C ARG A 126 9.60 1.62 -12.22
N ILE A 127 9.46 2.81 -11.66
CA ILE A 127 8.22 3.26 -11.03
C ILE A 127 7.53 4.23 -11.98
N TYR A 128 6.32 3.88 -12.39
CA TYR A 128 5.43 4.71 -13.20
C TYR A 128 4.24 5.16 -12.37
N GLN A 129 3.46 6.12 -12.88
CA GLN A 129 2.15 6.43 -12.32
C GLN A 129 1.12 5.51 -12.98
N ALA A 130 0.14 5.03 -12.21
CA ALA A 130 -0.98 4.28 -12.75
C ALA A 130 -1.68 5.10 -13.85
N ASN A 131 -1.88 4.46 -15.00
CA ASN A 131 -2.78 4.98 -16.01
C ASN A 131 -4.21 4.82 -15.51
N SER A 132 -4.89 5.92 -15.20
CA SER A 132 -6.33 5.94 -14.87
C SER A 132 -6.89 7.28 -15.33
N LYS A 133 -8.08 7.25 -15.93
CA LYS A 133 -8.82 8.48 -16.20
C LYS A 133 -9.38 9.01 -14.88
N VAL A 134 -9.36 10.32 -14.69
CA VAL A 134 -10.03 10.92 -13.54
C VAL A 134 -11.54 10.87 -13.80
N ALA A 135 -12.23 9.99 -13.07
CA ALA A 135 -13.67 9.87 -13.10
C ALA A 135 -14.23 10.17 -11.71
N PHE A 136 -15.05 11.22 -11.62
CA PHE A 136 -15.63 11.65 -10.36
C PHE A 136 -16.95 10.95 -10.08
N VAL A 137 -17.11 10.48 -8.85
CA VAL A 137 -18.40 9.93 -8.36
C VAL A 137 -19.46 11.03 -8.18
N ALA A 138 -19.00 12.27 -7.97
CA ALA A 138 -19.80 13.49 -7.98
C ALA A 138 -18.90 14.69 -8.27
N THR A 139 -19.47 15.80 -8.77
CA THR A 139 -18.70 17.04 -8.97
C THR A 139 -18.00 17.46 -7.67
N PRO A 140 -16.67 17.72 -7.69
CA PRO A 140 -15.94 18.13 -6.50
C PRO A 140 -16.61 19.33 -5.83
N THR A 141 -16.97 19.17 -4.55
CA THR A 141 -17.71 20.19 -3.79
C THR A 141 -17.16 20.30 -2.39
N LEU A 142 -16.99 21.53 -1.90
CA LEU A 142 -16.77 21.79 -0.47
C LEU A 142 -18.10 22.11 0.21
N LEU A 143 -18.35 21.45 1.33
CA LEU A 143 -19.50 21.65 2.21
C LEU A 143 -19.07 22.49 3.41
N PHE A 144 -19.85 23.52 3.73
CA PHE A 144 -19.62 24.45 4.83
C PHE A 144 -20.67 24.25 5.91
N SER A 145 -20.27 24.24 7.18
CA SER A 145 -21.20 24.02 8.28
C SER A 145 -20.72 24.68 9.56
N LYS A 146 -21.65 25.22 10.34
CA LYS A 146 -21.41 25.71 11.71
C LYS A 146 -21.71 24.66 12.78
N ILE A 147 -22.44 23.60 12.44
CA ILE A 147 -22.93 22.61 13.41
C ILE A 147 -22.01 21.39 13.57
N GLY A 148 -21.08 21.19 12.64
CA GLY A 148 -20.16 20.06 12.61
C GLY A 148 -19.88 19.52 11.21
N ALA A 149 -19.33 18.31 11.14
CA ALA A 149 -19.05 17.56 9.90
C ALA A 149 -19.36 16.07 10.09
N ILE A 150 -19.48 15.32 8.99
CA ILE A 150 -19.65 13.85 9.05
C ILE A 150 -18.31 13.14 8.88
N GLU A 151 -17.98 12.21 9.77
CA GLU A 151 -16.90 11.25 9.56
C GLU A 151 -17.43 9.90 9.07
N ILE A 152 -16.73 9.37 8.07
CA ILE A 152 -16.96 8.04 7.52
C ILE A 152 -15.98 7.04 8.13
N SER A 153 -16.50 5.91 8.60
CA SER A 153 -15.67 4.80 9.06
C SER A 153 -15.00 4.09 7.89
N ARG A 154 -13.67 3.99 7.93
CA ARG A 154 -12.90 3.20 6.95
C ARG A 154 -12.93 1.69 7.23
N SER A 155 -13.56 1.26 8.31
CA SER A 155 -13.69 -0.15 8.68
C SER A 155 -15.17 -0.54 8.80
N LYS A 156 -15.50 -1.78 8.45
CA LYS A 156 -16.82 -2.37 8.66
C LYS A 156 -17.21 -2.40 10.13
N ILE A 157 -16.23 -2.64 11.01
CA ILE A 157 -16.39 -2.38 12.44
C ILE A 157 -16.14 -0.88 12.65
N PRO A 158 -17.14 -0.10 13.10
CA PRO A 158 -17.05 1.36 13.08
C PRO A 158 -15.82 1.90 13.80
N PHE A 159 -14.99 2.66 13.07
CA PHE A 159 -13.78 3.34 13.56
C PHE A 159 -12.74 2.40 14.22
N SER A 160 -12.75 1.11 13.87
CA SER A 160 -11.74 0.15 14.33
C SER A 160 -10.47 0.22 13.48
N ALA A 161 -9.40 -0.41 13.98
CA ALA A 161 -8.22 -0.73 13.18
C ALA A 161 -8.52 -1.84 12.16
N ILE A 162 -7.63 -2.01 11.18
CA ILE A 162 -7.71 -3.04 10.13
C ILE A 162 -6.38 -3.78 10.02
N ALA A 163 -6.45 -5.11 10.04
CA ALA A 163 -5.31 -6.00 9.83
C ALA A 163 -5.61 -6.92 8.65
N CYS A 164 -4.97 -6.69 7.50
CA CYS A 164 -5.13 -7.52 6.30
C CYS A 164 -3.81 -8.23 6.00
N PHE A 165 -3.87 -9.53 5.74
CA PHE A 165 -2.70 -10.35 5.40
C PHE A 165 -2.84 -10.94 4.00
N THR A 166 -1.74 -10.90 3.27
CA THR A 166 -1.53 -11.60 2.00
C THR A 166 -0.26 -12.44 2.12
N ASP A 167 -0.26 -13.64 1.57
CA ASP A 167 0.84 -14.59 1.73
C ASP A 167 1.69 -14.71 0.45
N HIS A 168 2.98 -14.94 0.67
CA HIS A 168 3.96 -15.29 -0.36
C HIS A 168 4.36 -16.76 -0.19
N CYS A 169 3.74 -17.64 -0.97
CA CYS A 169 3.80 -19.10 -0.80
C CYS A 169 5.09 -19.80 -1.31
N ASP A 170 6.18 -19.04 -1.52
CA ASP A 170 7.43 -19.55 -2.11
C ASP A 170 8.05 -20.70 -1.33
N PHE A 171 7.81 -20.67 -0.03
CA PHE A 171 8.41 -21.59 0.91
C PHE A 171 7.45 -22.65 1.44
N ASP A 172 6.20 -22.63 0.99
CA ASP A 172 5.17 -23.55 1.47
C ASP A 172 5.52 -25.01 1.16
N THR A 173 5.21 -25.87 2.11
CA THR A 173 5.23 -27.32 2.04
C THR A 173 3.94 -27.83 2.67
N LEU A 174 3.52 -29.05 2.35
CA LEU A 174 2.31 -29.62 2.95
C LEU A 174 2.31 -29.57 4.49
N ASP A 175 3.46 -29.86 5.10
CA ASP A 175 3.60 -29.88 6.56
C ASP A 175 3.49 -28.49 7.17
N ASN A 176 4.11 -27.48 6.55
CA ASN A 176 4.04 -26.13 7.11
C ASN A 176 2.68 -25.47 6.89
N LEU A 177 1.96 -25.83 5.83
CA LEU A 177 0.60 -25.38 5.57
C LEU A 177 -0.35 -25.81 6.69
N LYS A 178 -0.26 -27.06 7.13
CA LYS A 178 -1.08 -27.59 8.24
C LYS A 178 -0.86 -26.82 9.53
N VAL A 179 0.40 -26.57 9.88
CA VAL A 179 0.78 -25.86 11.10
C VAL A 179 0.30 -24.40 11.08
N GLN A 180 0.44 -23.71 9.93
CA GLN A 180 -0.07 -22.36 9.76
C GLN A 180 -1.60 -22.29 9.87
N ARG A 181 -2.31 -23.16 9.15
CA ARG A 181 -3.78 -23.21 9.17
C ARG A 181 -4.31 -23.44 10.58
N GLN A 182 -3.66 -24.32 11.35
CA GLN A 182 -4.01 -24.56 12.74
C GLN A 182 -3.89 -23.28 13.58
N LEU A 183 -2.75 -22.56 13.52
CA LEU A 183 -2.58 -21.30 14.25
C LEU A 183 -3.68 -20.29 13.89
N PHE A 184 -3.96 -20.13 12.59
CA PHE A 184 -4.97 -19.18 12.12
C PHE A 184 -6.39 -19.55 12.57
N SER A 185 -6.73 -20.84 12.55
CA SER A 185 -8.00 -21.33 13.08
C SER A 185 -8.14 -21.09 14.59
N GLU A 186 -7.07 -21.31 15.36
CA GLU A 186 -7.07 -21.10 16.82
C GLU A 186 -7.17 -19.61 17.20
N THR A 187 -6.66 -18.73 16.35
CA THR A 187 -6.64 -17.27 16.57
C THR A 187 -7.78 -16.52 15.87
N ASN A 188 -8.61 -17.23 15.09
CA ASN A 188 -9.67 -16.65 14.25
C ASN A 188 -9.14 -15.55 13.30
N ILE A 189 -7.95 -15.77 12.75
CA ILE A 189 -7.31 -14.85 11.81
C ILE A 189 -7.51 -15.37 10.39
N LYS A 190 -8.08 -14.54 9.53
CA LYS A 190 -8.19 -14.76 8.09
C LYS A 190 -7.00 -14.17 7.35
N VAL A 191 -6.66 -14.81 6.25
CA VAL A 191 -5.58 -14.41 5.36
C VAL A 191 -6.01 -14.59 3.90
N THR A 192 -5.38 -13.85 3.02
CA THR A 192 -5.40 -14.08 1.58
C THR A 192 -4.21 -14.98 1.23
N LYS A 193 -4.45 -16.29 1.16
CA LYS A 193 -3.45 -17.33 1.03
C LYS A 193 -3.01 -17.48 -0.43
N GLY A 194 -1.74 -17.19 -0.70
CA GLY A 194 -1.10 -17.45 -1.98
C GLY A 194 -0.95 -18.95 -2.23
N PHE A 195 -1.08 -19.38 -3.47
CA PHE A 195 -0.70 -20.72 -3.91
C PHE A 195 -0.24 -20.70 -5.37
N PHE A 196 0.55 -21.70 -5.76
CA PHE A 196 0.87 -22.00 -7.15
C PHE A 196 -0.11 -23.04 -7.70
N ILE A 197 -0.56 -22.88 -8.95
CA ILE A 197 -1.40 -23.89 -9.59
C ILE A 197 -0.60 -25.14 -9.91
N ASN A 198 0.54 -24.96 -10.58
CA ASN A 198 1.36 -26.03 -11.15
C ASN A 198 2.59 -26.30 -10.29
N HIS A 199 2.93 -27.57 -10.10
CA HIS A 199 4.19 -27.94 -9.47
C HIS A 199 5.35 -27.82 -10.48
N PHE A 200 5.95 -26.63 -10.53
CA PHE A 200 7.22 -26.41 -11.22
C PHE A 200 8.15 -25.60 -10.32
N SER A 201 9.01 -26.32 -9.62
CA SER A 201 9.85 -25.79 -8.56
C SER A 201 11.24 -26.43 -8.56
N LYS A 202 12.23 -25.72 -8.03
CA LYS A 202 13.54 -26.31 -7.67
C LYS A 202 13.47 -27.15 -6.39
N ARG A 203 12.32 -27.14 -5.71
CA ARG A 203 12.05 -27.79 -4.44
C ARG A 203 10.93 -28.80 -4.63
N ASN A 204 11.26 -30.08 -4.47
CA ASN A 204 10.30 -31.18 -4.63
C ASN A 204 9.17 -31.13 -3.59
N ASP A 205 9.43 -30.50 -2.44
CA ASP A 205 8.49 -30.38 -1.32
C ASP A 205 7.61 -29.12 -1.40
N ASN A 206 7.75 -28.31 -2.45
CA ASN A 206 6.98 -27.07 -2.56
C ASN A 206 5.50 -27.36 -2.82
N ALA A 207 4.65 -26.76 -1.99
CA ALA A 207 3.22 -26.95 -2.08
C ALA A 207 2.63 -26.29 -3.33
N SER A 208 1.63 -26.95 -3.92
CA SER A 208 0.89 -26.44 -5.09
C SER A 208 -0.52 -27.02 -5.12
N HIS A 209 -1.42 -26.41 -5.88
CA HIS A 209 -2.75 -27.00 -6.08
C HIS A 209 -2.68 -28.37 -6.77
N GLU A 210 -1.77 -28.57 -7.72
CA GLU A 210 -1.56 -29.86 -8.39
C GLU A 210 -1.29 -31.01 -7.42
N ASN A 211 -0.44 -30.79 -6.41
CA ASN A 211 -0.02 -31.84 -5.48
C ASN A 211 -0.79 -31.86 -4.16
N ASP A 212 -1.23 -30.69 -3.68
CA ASP A 212 -1.67 -30.49 -2.29
C ASP A 212 -3.08 -29.91 -2.18
N LYS A 213 -3.91 -30.11 -3.22
CA LYS A 213 -5.30 -29.61 -3.31
C LYS A 213 -6.09 -29.82 -2.03
N GLN A 214 -6.01 -31.01 -1.43
CA GLN A 214 -6.81 -31.36 -0.25
C GLN A 214 -6.53 -30.42 0.93
N GLU A 215 -5.28 -30.05 1.17
CA GLU A 215 -4.95 -29.11 2.24
C GLU A 215 -5.42 -27.70 1.88
N LEU A 216 -5.23 -27.24 0.63
CA LEU A 216 -5.69 -25.93 0.18
C LEU A 216 -7.23 -25.77 0.24
N ASP A 217 -7.98 -26.84 -0.04
CA ASP A 217 -9.43 -26.86 0.13
C ASP A 217 -9.83 -26.64 1.60
N LEU A 218 -9.05 -27.15 2.56
CA LEU A 218 -9.27 -26.89 4.00
C LEU A 218 -9.00 -25.43 4.36
N TRP A 219 -8.00 -24.79 3.74
CA TRP A 219 -7.79 -23.34 3.93
C TRP A 219 -9.01 -22.55 3.46
N GLN A 220 -9.53 -22.83 2.27
CA GLN A 220 -10.74 -22.17 1.77
C GLN A 220 -11.93 -22.43 2.70
N ALA A 221 -12.13 -23.67 3.13
CA ALA A 221 -13.21 -24.04 4.06
C ALA A 221 -13.10 -23.37 5.44
N ASN A 222 -11.90 -23.01 5.88
CA ASN A 222 -11.66 -22.23 7.10
C ASN A 222 -11.88 -20.71 6.90
N GLY A 223 -12.36 -20.29 5.73
CA GLY A 223 -12.73 -18.90 5.46
C GLY A 223 -11.55 -18.03 5.02
N HIS A 224 -10.43 -18.64 4.65
CA HIS A 224 -9.33 -17.95 3.98
C HIS A 224 -9.70 -17.67 2.52
N GLU A 225 -9.21 -16.56 1.98
CA GLU A 225 -9.27 -16.29 0.54
C GLU A 225 -8.08 -16.99 -0.13
N MET A 226 -8.34 -17.78 -1.17
CA MET A 226 -7.26 -18.37 -1.98
C MET A 226 -6.90 -17.37 -3.09
N CYS A 227 -5.61 -17.11 -3.31
CA CYS A 227 -5.15 -16.21 -4.35
C CYS A 227 -3.97 -16.76 -5.14
N TYR A 228 -3.83 -16.30 -6.38
CA TYR A 228 -2.70 -16.69 -7.22
C TYR A 228 -1.43 -15.99 -6.78
N HIS A 229 -0.33 -16.72 -6.73
CA HIS A 229 1.01 -16.15 -6.61
C HIS A 229 1.82 -16.50 -7.86
N SER A 230 1.39 -15.98 -9.01
CA SER A 230 1.66 -16.58 -10.33
C SER A 230 1.20 -18.06 -10.41
N LEU A 231 1.51 -18.75 -11.53
CA LEU A 231 1.04 -20.12 -11.75
C LEU A 231 2.03 -21.18 -11.27
N SER A 232 3.31 -20.85 -11.19
CA SER A 232 4.37 -21.74 -10.73
C SER A 232 5.50 -20.98 -10.06
N GLN A 233 6.20 -21.65 -9.14
CA GLN A 233 7.28 -21.05 -8.35
C GLN A 233 8.56 -20.79 -9.16
N SER A 234 8.92 -21.66 -10.09
CA SER A 234 10.07 -21.49 -10.97
C SER A 234 9.65 -21.06 -12.37
N ILE A 235 10.59 -20.45 -13.10
CA ILE A 235 10.38 -19.89 -14.44
C ILE A 235 10.54 -21.01 -15.47
N LYS A 236 9.46 -21.31 -16.21
CA LYS A 236 9.50 -22.22 -17.36
C LYS A 236 10.01 -21.49 -18.61
N SER A 237 10.11 -22.15 -19.76
CA SER A 237 10.32 -21.41 -21.01
C SER A 237 9.15 -20.44 -21.26
N ASP A 238 9.39 -19.37 -22.02
CA ASP A 238 8.35 -18.40 -22.37
C ASP A 238 7.12 -19.08 -23.00
N ASN A 239 7.33 -20.02 -23.93
CA ASN A 239 6.24 -20.74 -24.59
C ASN A 239 5.39 -21.57 -23.62
N GLU A 240 6.02 -22.27 -22.68
CA GLU A 240 5.31 -23.03 -21.64
C GLU A 240 4.58 -22.08 -20.69
N SER A 241 5.23 -21.00 -20.25
CA SER A 241 4.65 -20.01 -19.35
C SER A 241 3.42 -19.33 -19.96
N PHE A 242 3.47 -19.00 -21.25
CA PHE A 242 2.33 -18.42 -21.97
C PHE A 242 1.21 -19.44 -22.16
N SER A 243 1.54 -20.68 -22.51
CA SER A 243 0.55 -21.75 -22.63
C SER A 243 -0.15 -22.00 -21.28
N ASP A 244 0.59 -22.02 -20.17
CA ASP A 244 0.01 -22.14 -18.83
C ASP A 244 -0.93 -20.97 -18.54
N PHE A 245 -0.51 -19.73 -18.82
CA PHE A 245 -1.30 -18.53 -18.59
C PHE A 245 -2.57 -18.44 -19.45
N GLU A 246 -2.51 -18.90 -20.69
CA GLU A 246 -3.68 -18.94 -21.58
C GLU A 246 -4.69 -20.00 -21.11
N LYS A 247 -4.20 -21.18 -20.69
CA LYS A 247 -5.04 -22.38 -20.50
C LYS A 247 -5.48 -22.63 -19.07
N PHE A 248 -4.88 -21.99 -18.05
CA PHE A 248 -5.22 -22.33 -16.66
C PHE A 248 -6.70 -22.09 -16.36
N THR A 249 -7.28 -22.95 -15.53
CA THR A 249 -8.64 -22.80 -15.03
C THR A 249 -8.60 -22.30 -13.60
N ASN A 250 -9.55 -21.47 -13.20
CA ASN A 250 -9.60 -20.93 -11.85
C ASN A 250 -10.11 -22.01 -10.86
N PRO A 251 -9.27 -22.54 -9.95
CA PRO A 251 -9.72 -23.59 -9.04
C PRO A 251 -10.57 -23.07 -7.88
N TYR A 252 -10.51 -21.78 -7.54
CA TYR A 252 -11.11 -21.20 -6.33
C TYR A 252 -11.94 -19.93 -6.56
N SER A 253 -12.18 -19.54 -7.82
CA SER A 253 -12.81 -18.25 -8.20
C SER A 253 -12.11 -17.02 -7.59
N SER A 254 -10.77 -17.05 -7.53
CA SER A 254 -9.97 -15.93 -6.98
C SER A 254 -9.96 -14.72 -7.91
N GLU A 255 -10.23 -13.53 -7.36
CA GLU A 255 -10.07 -12.26 -8.07
C GLU A 255 -8.65 -11.66 -7.91
N VAL A 256 -7.88 -12.18 -6.96
CA VAL A 256 -6.58 -11.63 -6.57
C VAL A 256 -5.43 -12.35 -7.27
N TRP A 257 -4.54 -11.54 -7.84
CA TRP A 257 -3.31 -11.96 -8.47
C TRP A 257 -2.10 -11.27 -7.83
N ILE A 258 -1.23 -12.08 -7.23
CA ILE A 258 0.03 -11.63 -6.67
C ILE A 258 1.17 -12.02 -7.62
N ASP A 259 1.94 -11.02 -8.02
CA ASP A 259 3.08 -11.19 -8.93
C ASP A 259 4.25 -11.96 -8.27
N HIS A 260 4.71 -13.04 -8.92
CA HIS A 260 5.93 -13.75 -8.54
C HIS A 260 7.15 -13.35 -9.39
N GLY A 261 7.82 -12.26 -9.01
CA GLY A 261 9.12 -11.88 -9.57
C GLY A 261 9.14 -11.80 -11.10
N TYR A 262 9.82 -12.74 -11.75
CA TYR A 262 10.24 -12.66 -13.17
C TYR A 262 9.44 -13.55 -14.14
N GLN A 263 8.26 -14.05 -13.76
CA GLN A 263 7.42 -14.78 -14.71
C GLN A 263 6.97 -13.84 -15.84
N PRO A 264 7.01 -14.28 -17.11
CA PRO A 264 6.80 -13.37 -18.25
C PRO A 264 5.34 -12.91 -18.38
N TYR A 265 4.40 -13.56 -17.70
CA TYR A 265 2.98 -13.17 -17.59
C TYR A 265 2.65 -12.37 -16.32
N ASN A 266 3.63 -11.94 -15.53
CA ASN A 266 3.35 -11.10 -14.36
C ASN A 266 2.93 -9.68 -14.76
N PHE A 267 2.10 -9.05 -13.94
CA PHE A 267 1.60 -7.69 -14.17
C PHE A 267 2.76 -6.68 -14.31
N SER A 268 3.81 -6.87 -13.54
CA SER A 268 5.01 -6.03 -13.58
C SER A 268 5.93 -6.30 -14.79
N LEU A 269 5.75 -7.40 -15.54
CA LEU A 269 6.68 -7.83 -16.59
C LEU A 269 6.04 -8.04 -17.98
N PHE A 270 4.72 -8.25 -18.08
CA PHE A 270 4.05 -8.68 -19.32
C PHE A 270 4.31 -7.76 -20.52
N LYS A 271 4.52 -6.46 -20.30
CA LYS A 271 4.85 -5.47 -21.34
C LYS A 271 6.21 -5.69 -22.02
N ASN A 272 7.09 -6.54 -21.47
CA ASN A 272 8.32 -6.95 -22.15
C ASN A 272 8.07 -8.08 -23.17
N HIS A 273 6.86 -8.62 -23.24
CA HIS A 273 6.50 -9.75 -24.09
C HIS A 273 5.33 -9.36 -25.02
N PRO A 274 5.61 -8.89 -26.25
CA PRO A 274 4.59 -8.43 -27.19
C PRO A 274 3.47 -9.43 -27.48
N LYS A 275 3.78 -10.75 -27.38
CA LYS A 275 2.79 -11.82 -27.55
C LYS A 275 1.68 -11.80 -26.50
N LEU A 276 2.00 -11.39 -25.28
CA LEU A 276 1.04 -11.29 -24.18
C LEU A 276 0.39 -9.90 -24.10
N GLU A 277 1.11 -8.84 -24.47
CA GLU A 277 0.64 -7.47 -24.25
C GLU A 277 -0.77 -7.21 -24.83
N SER A 278 -1.08 -7.77 -26.00
CA SER A 278 -2.39 -7.61 -26.66
C SER A 278 -3.51 -8.48 -26.09
N THR A 279 -3.19 -9.54 -25.34
CA THR A 279 -4.17 -10.50 -24.82
C THR A 279 -4.25 -10.53 -23.30
N TYR A 280 -3.31 -9.88 -22.62
CA TYR A 280 -3.12 -9.95 -21.16
C TYR A 280 -4.39 -9.60 -20.39
N GLU A 281 -4.97 -8.45 -20.71
CA GLU A 281 -6.23 -7.95 -20.15
C GLU A 281 -7.38 -8.94 -20.35
N THR A 282 -7.55 -9.44 -21.58
CA THR A 282 -8.62 -10.37 -21.92
C THR A 282 -8.47 -11.68 -21.16
N LEU A 283 -7.23 -12.17 -21.02
CA LEU A 283 -6.92 -13.37 -20.25
C LEU A 283 -7.26 -13.18 -18.78
N LEU A 284 -6.81 -12.10 -18.13
CA LEU A 284 -7.16 -11.84 -16.73
C LEU A 284 -8.68 -11.73 -16.52
N LYS A 285 -9.38 -11.00 -17.41
CA LYS A 285 -10.85 -10.87 -17.38
C LYS A 285 -11.56 -12.21 -17.50
N GLN A 286 -11.13 -13.08 -18.40
CA GLN A 286 -11.70 -14.44 -18.56
C GLN A 286 -11.52 -15.32 -17.32
N LYS A 287 -10.56 -15.01 -16.45
CA LYS A 287 -10.28 -15.75 -15.22
C LYS A 287 -10.85 -15.06 -13.97
N ASP A 288 -11.60 -13.97 -14.17
CA ASP A 288 -12.20 -13.12 -13.14
C ASP A 288 -11.18 -12.43 -12.22
N VAL A 289 -9.94 -12.22 -12.70
CA VAL A 289 -8.92 -11.49 -11.94
C VAL A 289 -9.16 -9.99 -12.07
N LYS A 290 -9.26 -9.30 -10.92
CA LYS A 290 -9.55 -7.86 -10.82
C LYS A 290 -8.56 -7.11 -9.94
N ILE A 291 -7.88 -7.80 -9.01
CA ILE A 291 -7.02 -7.21 -7.99
C ILE A 291 -5.58 -7.65 -8.23
N LEU A 292 -4.66 -6.69 -8.42
CA LEU A 292 -3.26 -6.93 -8.77
C LEU A 292 -2.32 -6.41 -7.69
N TRP A 293 -1.37 -7.24 -7.26
CA TRP A 293 -0.29 -6.77 -6.39
C TRP A 293 0.75 -5.99 -7.18
N ASN A 294 1.26 -4.93 -6.58
CA ASN A 294 2.18 -4.01 -7.23
C ASN A 294 3.47 -3.82 -6.43
N TYR A 295 4.26 -4.90 -6.29
CA TYR A 295 5.70 -5.01 -5.92
C TYR A 295 6.39 -3.78 -5.25
N ILE A 296 5.70 -3.11 -4.34
CA ILE A 296 6.02 -1.83 -3.73
C ILE A 296 5.44 -1.90 -2.33
N ASP A 297 6.33 -1.85 -1.37
CA ASP A 297 5.97 -1.71 0.03
C ASP A 297 6.08 -0.26 0.48
N SER A 298 5.14 0.16 1.32
CA SER A 298 5.20 1.45 2.02
C SER A 298 6.46 1.56 2.90
N GLY A 299 7.02 0.42 3.31
CA GLY A 299 8.23 0.29 4.13
C GLY A 299 8.31 -1.09 4.75
N THR A 300 9.25 -1.28 5.67
CA THR A 300 9.37 -2.50 6.47
C THR A 300 8.79 -2.28 7.87
N ALA A 301 7.91 -3.18 8.30
CA ALA A 301 7.35 -3.20 9.63
C ALA A 301 8.44 -3.44 10.69
N THR A 302 8.35 -2.70 11.79
CA THR A 302 9.23 -2.85 12.98
C THR A 302 8.53 -2.22 14.18
N THR A 303 9.19 -2.16 15.34
CA THR A 303 8.64 -1.50 16.54
C THR A 303 8.27 -0.04 16.23
N GLY A 304 7.01 0.33 16.45
CA GLY A 304 6.46 1.66 16.17
C GLY A 304 6.19 1.96 14.69
N VAL A 305 6.27 0.97 13.79
CA VAL A 305 6.02 1.12 12.35
C VAL A 305 5.05 0.02 11.91
N ILE A 306 3.76 0.36 11.85
CA ILE A 306 2.70 -0.60 11.50
C ILE A 306 1.56 0.02 10.67
N ASN A 307 1.13 1.24 10.97
CA ASN A 307 0.01 1.88 10.27
C ASN A 307 0.44 2.50 8.92
N GLN A 308 -0.04 1.96 7.80
CA GLN A 308 0.23 2.47 6.45
C GLN A 308 -0.34 3.87 6.19
N LEU A 309 -1.38 4.31 6.92
CA LEU A 309 -1.94 5.66 6.80
C LEU A 309 -1.13 6.72 7.54
N ASN A 310 -0.25 6.32 8.46
CA ASN A 310 0.61 7.25 9.18
C ASN A 310 1.96 7.41 8.48
N GLY A 311 2.06 8.40 7.59
CA GLY A 311 3.31 8.69 6.88
C GLY A 311 4.54 8.86 7.80
N ASN A 312 4.35 9.28 9.06
CA ASN A 312 5.46 9.43 10.02
C ASN A 312 6.07 8.09 10.47
N HIS A 313 5.37 6.97 10.27
CA HIS A 313 5.95 5.64 10.47
C HIS A 313 7.01 5.33 9.42
N PHE A 314 6.91 5.90 8.23
CA PHE A 314 7.78 5.63 7.09
C PHE A 314 8.85 6.71 6.92
N THR A 315 9.69 6.83 7.95
CA THR A 315 10.84 7.74 7.98
C THR A 315 12.10 7.01 8.44
N LEU A 316 13.29 7.52 8.10
CA LEU A 316 14.55 6.93 8.56
C LEU A 316 14.67 6.94 10.10
N ASN A 317 14.14 7.97 10.76
CA ASN A 317 14.15 8.10 12.21
C ASN A 317 13.25 7.06 12.89
N SER A 318 12.03 6.87 12.37
CA SER A 318 11.09 5.87 12.91
C SER A 318 11.66 4.45 12.74
N PHE A 319 12.22 4.14 11.57
CA PHE A 319 12.87 2.86 11.32
C PHE A 319 14.10 2.62 12.22
N LEU A 320 14.93 3.65 12.42
CA LEU A 320 16.09 3.58 13.33
C LEU A 320 15.66 3.29 14.76
N LYS A 321 14.64 4.02 15.27
CA LYS A 321 14.09 3.81 16.62
C LYS A 321 13.50 2.42 16.79
N GLY A 322 12.79 1.93 15.77
CA GLY A 322 12.16 0.61 15.81
C GLY A 322 13.16 -0.54 15.87
N ASN A 323 14.36 -0.32 15.32
CA ASN A 323 15.43 -1.31 15.25
C ASN A 323 16.59 -1.05 16.23
N LYS A 324 16.42 -0.17 17.23
CA LYS A 324 17.48 0.20 18.19
C LYS A 324 18.08 -0.97 18.98
N ASN A 325 17.33 -2.07 19.11
CA ASN A 325 17.75 -3.27 19.84
C ASN A 325 18.61 -4.22 18.99
N LEU A 326 18.78 -3.94 17.70
CA LEU A 326 19.71 -4.70 16.84
C LEU A 326 21.15 -4.38 17.21
N SER A 327 22.05 -5.36 17.01
CA SER A 327 23.48 -5.10 17.12
C SER A 327 23.92 -4.03 16.10
N THR A 328 24.96 -3.27 16.43
CA THR A 328 25.43 -2.13 15.62
C THR A 328 25.63 -2.49 14.14
N MET A 329 26.21 -3.66 13.85
CA MET A 329 26.41 -4.11 12.47
C MET A 329 25.10 -4.41 11.75
N LYS A 330 24.16 -5.12 12.41
CA LYS A 330 22.84 -5.42 11.84
C LYS A 330 22.03 -4.16 11.62
N LEU A 331 22.07 -3.23 12.58
CA LEU A 331 21.40 -1.94 12.48
C LEU A 331 21.94 -1.13 11.29
N MET A 332 23.26 -1.05 11.12
CA MET A 332 23.88 -0.37 9.98
C MET A 332 23.45 -1.00 8.64
N GLN A 333 23.46 -2.34 8.55
CA GLN A 333 23.01 -3.04 7.34
C GLN A 333 21.53 -2.77 7.03
N ALA A 334 20.66 -2.84 8.04
CA ALA A 334 19.24 -2.55 7.90
C ALA A 334 19.01 -1.09 7.49
N MET A 335 19.72 -0.14 8.09
CA MET A 335 19.65 1.28 7.73
C MET A 335 20.11 1.53 6.30
N ILE A 336 21.21 0.90 5.84
CA ILE A 336 21.67 1.02 4.44
C ILE A 336 20.60 0.50 3.49
N LYS A 337 20.02 -0.67 3.76
CA LYS A 337 18.92 -1.22 2.96
C LYS A 337 17.73 -0.26 2.94
N ASN A 338 17.31 0.24 4.09
CA ASN A 338 16.18 1.16 4.17
C ASN A 338 16.41 2.49 3.42
N ILE A 339 17.64 3.02 3.49
CA ILE A 339 18.04 4.20 2.70
C ILE A 339 17.94 3.92 1.20
N VAL A 340 18.46 2.78 0.74
CA VAL A 340 18.51 2.43 -0.70
C VAL A 340 17.13 2.09 -1.25
N PHE A 341 16.39 1.21 -0.58
CA PHE A 341 15.16 0.61 -1.11
C PHE A 341 13.91 1.43 -0.85
N HIS A 342 13.83 2.21 0.23
CA HIS A 342 12.61 2.99 0.56
C HIS A 342 12.84 4.50 0.50
N TYR A 343 13.89 5.03 1.14
CA TYR A 343 14.12 6.48 1.20
C TYR A 343 14.51 7.07 -0.17
N LEU A 344 15.59 6.56 -0.78
CA LEU A 344 16.01 6.97 -2.13
C LEU A 344 15.14 6.29 -3.17
N ASN A 345 15.06 4.95 -3.11
CA ASN A 345 14.27 4.11 -4.01
C ASN A 345 14.57 4.43 -5.49
N GLU A 346 15.84 4.64 -5.83
CA GLU A 346 16.29 4.96 -7.17
C GLU A 346 16.90 3.72 -7.83
N GLU A 347 16.45 3.37 -9.03
CA GLU A 347 16.87 2.13 -9.70
C GLU A 347 18.38 2.05 -9.92
N LYS A 348 19.01 3.18 -10.26
CA LYS A 348 20.47 3.27 -10.40
C LYS A 348 21.16 2.86 -9.09
N ILE A 349 20.73 3.45 -7.97
CA ILE A 349 21.31 3.18 -6.64
C ILE A 349 21.04 1.74 -6.20
N ILE A 350 19.84 1.22 -6.43
CA ILE A 350 19.49 -0.18 -6.16
C ILE A 350 20.36 -1.14 -6.99
N THR A 351 20.56 -0.84 -8.27
CA THR A 351 21.43 -1.61 -9.16
C THR A 351 22.87 -1.58 -8.69
N ASN A 352 23.41 -0.40 -8.35
CA ASN A 352 24.75 -0.28 -7.78
C ASN A 352 24.87 -1.04 -6.46
N TYR A 353 23.86 -1.00 -5.57
CA TYR A 353 23.83 -1.81 -4.35
C TYR A 353 23.94 -3.32 -4.63
N LYS A 354 23.10 -3.84 -5.54
CA LYS A 354 23.15 -5.25 -5.97
C LYS A 354 24.50 -5.61 -6.57
N ALA A 355 25.02 -4.76 -7.47
CA ALA A 355 26.31 -4.98 -8.12
C ALA A 355 27.49 -4.95 -7.12
N THR A 356 27.51 -4.00 -6.20
CA THR A 356 28.51 -3.92 -5.11
C THR A 356 28.49 -5.19 -4.26
N ALA A 357 27.32 -5.65 -3.82
CA ALA A 357 27.20 -6.87 -3.02
C ALA A 357 27.66 -8.13 -3.79
N GLN A 358 27.23 -8.27 -5.05
CA GLN A 358 27.64 -9.41 -5.90
C GLN A 358 29.15 -9.39 -6.20
N ASN A 359 29.71 -8.23 -6.52
CA ASN A 359 31.12 -8.07 -6.82
C ASN A 359 31.98 -8.29 -5.58
N PHE A 360 31.55 -7.80 -4.41
CA PHE A 360 32.20 -8.11 -3.13
C PHE A 360 32.27 -9.62 -2.90
N LYS A 361 31.14 -10.34 -3.10
CA LYS A 361 31.10 -11.80 -2.97
C LYS A 361 32.11 -12.49 -3.91
N LYS A 362 32.18 -12.04 -5.16
CA LYS A 362 33.13 -12.58 -6.16
C LYS A 362 34.60 -12.27 -5.83
N ILE A 363 34.90 -11.11 -5.26
CA ILE A 363 36.27 -10.74 -4.84
C ILE A 363 36.67 -11.58 -3.63
N VAL A 364 35.86 -11.58 -2.58
CA VAL A 364 36.20 -12.18 -1.27
C VAL A 364 36.15 -13.71 -1.32
N PHE A 365 35.07 -14.28 -1.86
CA PHE A 365 34.87 -15.73 -1.82
C PHE A 365 35.35 -16.45 -3.08
N GLN A 366 35.36 -15.80 -4.24
CA GLN A 366 35.79 -16.42 -5.51
C GLN A 366 37.18 -15.95 -5.96
N ARG A 367 37.85 -15.07 -5.20
CA ARG A 367 39.19 -14.53 -5.50
C ARG A 367 39.32 -13.92 -6.90
N LYS A 368 38.22 -13.39 -7.46
CA LYS A 368 38.19 -12.76 -8.79
C LYS A 368 38.63 -11.30 -8.69
N PHE A 369 39.94 -11.03 -8.66
CA PHE A 369 40.45 -9.65 -8.47
C PHE A 369 40.24 -8.72 -9.68
N LYS A 370 40.07 -9.26 -10.89
CA LYS A 370 39.82 -8.47 -12.12
C LYS A 370 38.56 -7.59 -12.05
N ILE A 371 37.61 -7.88 -11.16
CA ILE A 371 36.39 -7.09 -10.99
C ILE A 371 36.53 -5.97 -9.94
N ILE A 372 37.69 -5.79 -9.31
CA ILE A 372 37.95 -4.70 -8.34
C ILE A 372 37.62 -3.31 -8.92
N PRO A 373 38.06 -2.93 -10.14
CA PRO A 373 37.75 -1.59 -10.66
C PRO A 373 36.25 -1.33 -10.79
N LYS A 374 35.49 -2.36 -11.23
CA LYS A 374 34.03 -2.30 -11.31
C LYS A 374 33.41 -2.18 -9.93
N PHE A 375 33.88 -2.97 -8.95
CA PHE A 375 33.45 -2.89 -7.57
C PHE A 375 33.66 -1.49 -6.98
N ILE A 376 34.84 -0.88 -7.15
CA ILE A 376 35.16 0.46 -6.65
C ILE A 376 34.22 1.50 -7.26
N LYS A 377 33.98 1.43 -8.58
CA LYS A 377 33.04 2.34 -9.26
C LYS A 377 31.61 2.23 -8.70
N ASP A 378 31.09 1.01 -8.60
CA ASP A 378 29.72 0.78 -8.10
C ASP A 378 29.60 1.19 -6.62
N PHE A 379 30.62 0.87 -5.82
CA PHE A 379 30.69 1.24 -4.41
C PHE A 379 30.79 2.75 -4.22
N ALA A 380 31.60 3.47 -4.99
CA ALA A 380 31.75 4.93 -4.86
C ALA A 380 30.43 5.66 -5.12
N ILE A 381 29.67 5.24 -6.13
CA ILE A 381 28.34 5.80 -6.42
C ILE A 381 27.41 5.56 -5.23
N LEU A 382 27.28 4.30 -4.79
CA LEU A 382 26.44 3.91 -3.66
C LEU A 382 26.81 4.68 -2.38
N PHE A 383 28.10 4.72 -2.06
CA PHE A 383 28.64 5.40 -0.88
C PHE A 383 28.34 6.89 -0.92
N SER A 384 28.53 7.57 -2.05
CA SER A 384 28.24 9.00 -2.18
C SER A 384 26.76 9.32 -1.90
N SER A 385 25.84 8.49 -2.40
CA SER A 385 24.41 8.64 -2.15
C SER A 385 24.06 8.44 -0.68
N ILE A 386 24.58 7.38 -0.04
CA ILE A 386 24.34 7.10 1.39
C ILE A 386 24.99 8.19 2.26
N ALA A 387 26.23 8.57 1.98
CA ALA A 387 26.93 9.63 2.69
C ALA A 387 26.16 10.96 2.63
N SER A 388 25.56 11.29 1.48
CA SER A 388 24.70 12.48 1.37
C SER A 388 23.47 12.41 2.30
N VAL A 389 22.94 11.23 2.59
CA VAL A 389 21.81 11.08 3.51
C VAL A 389 22.29 11.29 4.96
N LEU A 390 23.43 10.71 5.31
CA LEU A 390 24.02 10.80 6.64
C LEU A 390 24.53 12.22 6.95
N LEU A 391 25.20 12.89 6.01
CA LEU A 391 25.69 14.27 6.17
C LEU A 391 24.54 15.26 6.43
N PHE A 392 23.39 15.04 5.80
CA PHE A 392 22.20 15.87 5.95
C PHE A 392 21.13 15.24 6.85
N TRP A 393 21.52 14.34 7.77
CA TRP A 393 20.63 13.52 8.59
C TRP A 393 19.52 14.32 9.28
N ASN A 394 19.84 15.44 9.93
CA ASN A 394 18.84 16.23 10.67
C ASN A 394 17.72 16.79 9.79
N SER A 395 18.01 17.08 8.51
CA SER A 395 17.01 17.56 7.54
C SER A 395 16.26 16.43 6.84
N LYS A 396 16.82 15.21 6.84
CA LYS A 396 16.33 14.06 6.05
C LYS A 396 15.61 13.00 6.89
N LYS A 397 15.99 12.81 8.15
CA LYS A 397 15.58 11.67 8.99
C LYS A 397 14.07 11.56 9.23
N ASN A 398 13.38 12.70 9.25
CA ASN A 398 11.93 12.78 9.46
C ASN A 398 11.16 13.02 8.16
N LYS A 399 11.82 13.02 6.99
CA LYS A 399 11.11 13.08 5.71
C LYS A 399 10.45 11.73 5.45
N ILE A 400 9.17 11.78 5.11
CA ILE A 400 8.38 10.62 4.69
C ILE A 400 9.00 10.07 3.40
N PHE A 401 9.08 8.74 3.27
CA PHE A 401 9.50 8.09 2.03
C PHE A 401 8.61 8.50 0.87
N LYS A 402 9.21 8.67 -0.32
CA LYS A 402 8.51 9.24 -1.48
C LYS A 402 7.27 8.43 -1.89
N LEU A 403 7.34 7.10 -1.82
CA LEU A 403 6.25 6.20 -2.20
C LEU A 403 5.20 6.04 -1.09
N SER A 404 5.52 6.48 0.14
CA SER A 404 4.62 6.42 1.30
C SER A 404 4.01 7.79 1.63
N LYS A 405 4.44 8.87 0.95
CA LYS A 405 3.96 10.25 1.19
C LYS A 405 2.43 10.34 1.13
N TYR A 406 1.84 9.70 0.13
CA TYR A 406 0.41 9.70 -0.13
C TYR A 406 -0.28 8.41 0.32
N THR A 407 0.46 7.52 0.98
CA THR A 407 -0.02 6.25 1.56
C THR A 407 -0.98 5.51 0.63
N PRO A 408 -0.55 5.14 -0.60
CA PRO A 408 -1.41 4.40 -1.50
C PRO A 408 -1.74 3.04 -0.85
N LEU A 409 -3.02 2.69 -0.77
CA LEU A 409 -3.45 1.36 -0.32
C LEU A 409 -4.01 0.59 -1.52
N PHE A 410 -5.06 1.14 -2.12
CA PHE A 410 -5.67 0.68 -3.36
C PHE A 410 -5.77 1.83 -4.36
N PHE A 411 -5.70 1.52 -5.65
CA PHE A 411 -5.98 2.48 -6.70
C PHE A 411 -6.24 1.77 -8.03
N LYS A 412 -6.98 2.45 -8.90
CA LYS A 412 -7.33 1.95 -10.23
C LYS A 412 -6.18 2.07 -11.21
N HIS A 413 -6.00 1.06 -12.06
CA HIS A 413 -5.09 1.06 -13.19
C HIS A 413 -5.74 0.42 -14.41
N THR A 414 -5.74 1.14 -15.52
CA THR A 414 -6.26 0.67 -16.80
C THR A 414 -5.15 -0.04 -17.59
N ILE A 415 -5.40 -1.31 -17.92
CA ILE A 415 -4.61 -2.07 -18.89
C ILE A 415 -5.49 -2.21 -20.15
N LEU A 416 -5.06 -1.59 -21.25
CA LEU A 416 -5.88 -1.45 -22.46
C LEU A 416 -7.25 -0.80 -22.17
N ASN A 417 -8.34 -1.55 -22.11
CA ASN A 417 -9.71 -1.04 -21.93
C ASN A 417 -10.35 -1.41 -20.57
N GLU A 418 -9.78 -2.35 -19.83
CA GLU A 418 -10.28 -2.80 -18.52
C GLU A 418 -9.53 -2.10 -17.39
N GLU A 419 -10.27 -1.90 -16.30
CA GLU A 419 -9.76 -1.31 -15.08
C GLU A 419 -9.51 -2.40 -14.03
N PHE A 420 -8.33 -2.38 -13.43
CA PHE A 420 -7.93 -3.27 -12.34
C PHE A 420 -7.70 -2.46 -11.06
N VAL A 421 -7.97 -3.08 -9.92
CA VAL A 421 -7.59 -2.54 -8.61
C VAL A 421 -6.17 -2.99 -8.31
N VAL A 422 -5.28 -2.04 -8.06
CA VAL A 422 -3.90 -2.30 -7.68
C VAL A 422 -3.73 -2.02 -6.20
N PHE A 423 -3.07 -2.91 -5.46
CA PHE A 423 -2.82 -2.72 -4.03
C PHE A 423 -1.33 -2.65 -3.66
N GLN A 424 -1.05 -1.98 -2.53
CA GLN A 424 0.27 -1.83 -1.95
C GLN A 424 0.34 -2.34 -0.53
N THR A 425 1.53 -2.80 -0.16
CA THR A 425 1.72 -3.61 1.04
C THR A 425 2.67 -2.96 2.04
N LEU A 426 2.70 -3.50 3.24
CA LEU A 426 3.72 -3.30 4.24
C LEU A 426 4.58 -4.58 4.27
N GLU A 427 5.89 -4.45 4.07
CA GLU A 427 6.80 -5.60 4.18
C GLU A 427 6.85 -6.02 5.65
N MET A 428 6.41 -7.24 5.94
CA MET A 428 6.38 -7.78 7.31
C MET A 428 7.01 -9.17 7.31
N ILE A 429 8.26 -9.24 7.77
CA ILE A 429 9.06 -10.48 7.84
C ILE A 429 9.22 -10.91 9.32
N ASP A 430 9.49 -9.96 10.21
CA ASP A 430 9.70 -10.21 11.63
C ASP A 430 8.37 -10.02 12.39
N PHE A 431 7.59 -11.09 12.52
CA PHE A 431 6.31 -11.08 13.23
C PHE A 431 6.47 -10.83 14.73
N SER A 432 7.59 -11.24 15.33
CA SER A 432 7.89 -11.00 16.74
C SER A 432 7.98 -9.49 17.04
N LYS A 433 8.61 -8.70 16.17
CA LYS A 433 8.67 -7.23 16.31
C LYS A 433 7.44 -6.53 15.75
N SER A 434 6.94 -6.97 14.60
CA SER A 434 5.89 -6.24 13.87
C SER A 434 4.53 -6.34 14.54
N LEU A 435 4.19 -7.53 15.08
CA LEU A 435 2.92 -7.81 15.73
C LEU A 435 3.03 -7.85 17.26
N GLN A 436 4.09 -7.28 17.84
CA GLN A 436 4.16 -7.15 19.30
C GLN A 436 2.99 -6.31 19.82
N GLU A 437 2.61 -6.54 21.08
CA GLU A 437 1.48 -5.86 21.73
C GLU A 437 1.49 -4.34 21.56
N SER A 438 2.64 -3.68 21.69
CA SER A 438 2.75 -2.23 21.56
C SER A 438 2.38 -1.72 20.15
N ASN A 439 2.69 -2.48 19.09
CA ASN A 439 2.31 -2.15 17.73
C ASN A 439 0.82 -2.40 17.47
N ILE A 440 0.27 -3.50 17.99
CA ILE A 440 -1.17 -3.80 17.88
C ILE A 440 -1.98 -2.71 18.58
N ASN A 441 -1.56 -2.29 19.78
CA ASN A 441 -2.19 -1.19 20.50
C ASN A 441 -2.04 0.16 19.79
N LEU A 442 -0.89 0.42 19.18
CA LEU A 442 -0.69 1.61 18.34
C LEU A 442 -1.64 1.62 17.14
N LEU A 443 -1.78 0.49 16.45
CA LEU A 443 -2.71 0.34 15.33
C LEU A 443 -4.15 0.63 15.76
N ILE A 444 -4.61 0.03 16.87
CA ILE A 444 -5.95 0.27 17.44
C ILE A 444 -6.15 1.74 17.78
N LYS A 445 -5.17 2.35 18.50
CA LYS A 445 -5.23 3.76 18.91
C LYS A 445 -5.40 4.70 17.72
N GLU A 446 -4.73 4.41 16.61
CA GLU A 446 -4.78 5.23 15.41
C GLU A 446 -5.94 4.87 14.47
N ALA A 447 -6.79 3.90 14.84
CA ALA A 447 -7.73 3.24 13.93
C ALA A 447 -7.04 2.92 12.58
N GLY A 448 -5.80 2.46 12.66
CA GLY A 448 -4.88 2.35 11.54
C GLY A 448 -5.17 1.12 10.68
N ILE A 449 -4.43 1.00 9.58
CA ILE A 449 -4.52 -0.14 8.68
C ILE A 449 -3.13 -0.62 8.30
N PHE A 450 -2.98 -1.93 8.18
CA PHE A 450 -1.93 -2.53 7.37
C PHE A 450 -2.51 -3.60 6.44
N ILE A 451 -1.87 -3.72 5.29
CA ILE A 451 -1.99 -4.80 4.32
C ILE A 451 -0.60 -5.41 4.24
N ALA A 452 -0.35 -6.48 4.97
CA ALA A 452 0.95 -7.12 5.02
C ALA A 452 1.09 -8.11 3.86
N HIS A 453 2.21 -8.08 3.15
CA HIS A 453 2.61 -9.18 2.28
C HIS A 453 3.78 -9.92 2.92
N THR A 454 3.54 -11.18 3.25
CA THR A 454 4.37 -11.89 4.22
C THR A 454 4.75 -13.27 3.75
N TYR A 455 5.95 -13.71 4.13
CA TYR A 455 6.35 -15.10 4.01
C TYR A 455 6.03 -15.81 5.34
N PHE A 456 4.83 -16.40 5.47
CA PHE A 456 4.52 -17.20 6.67
C PHE A 456 5.44 -18.43 6.77
N SER A 457 5.81 -19.02 5.63
CA SER A 457 6.70 -20.18 5.55
C SER A 457 8.19 -19.84 5.43
N ASP A 458 8.63 -18.64 5.78
CA ASP A 458 10.01 -18.19 5.51
C ASP A 458 11.11 -19.17 5.98
N SER A 459 11.80 -19.77 5.02
CA SER A 459 12.88 -20.73 5.29
C SER A 459 14.26 -20.06 5.36
N VAL A 460 14.36 -18.75 5.17
CA VAL A 460 15.65 -18.03 5.14
C VAL A 460 16.28 -18.00 6.52
N ALA A 461 17.51 -18.50 6.64
CA ALA A 461 18.16 -18.75 7.92
C ALA A 461 18.55 -17.47 8.69
N TYR A 462 18.79 -16.36 7.99
CA TYR A 462 19.23 -15.10 8.60
C TYR A 462 18.08 -14.13 8.91
N HIS A 463 16.85 -14.46 8.52
CA HIS A 463 15.68 -13.68 8.92
C HIS A 463 15.29 -14.04 10.36
N GLU A 464 14.96 -13.02 11.15
CA GLU A 464 14.54 -13.14 12.55
C GLU A 464 13.03 -12.94 12.67
N GLY A 465 12.43 -13.47 13.74
CA GLY A 465 11.01 -13.30 14.03
C GLY A 465 10.06 -13.98 13.03
N LYS A 466 10.55 -15.02 12.36
CA LYS A 466 9.79 -15.85 11.42
C LYS A 466 8.70 -16.62 12.17
N MET A 467 7.61 -16.94 11.47
CA MET A 467 6.51 -17.69 12.07
C MET A 467 6.90 -19.10 12.49
N LEU A 468 7.69 -19.78 11.66
CA LEU A 468 8.08 -21.17 11.88
C LEU A 468 9.55 -21.31 12.30
N THR A 469 9.78 -22.20 13.26
CA THR A 469 11.11 -22.67 13.64
C THR A 469 11.66 -23.66 12.59
N LYS A 470 12.92 -24.08 12.74
CA LYS A 470 13.53 -25.09 11.86
C LYS A 470 12.82 -26.44 11.92
N ASP A 471 12.21 -26.75 13.06
CA ASP A 471 11.50 -28.00 13.32
C ASP A 471 10.01 -27.90 12.94
N ASN A 472 9.65 -26.90 12.13
CA ASN A 472 8.27 -26.63 11.68
C ASN A 472 7.26 -26.40 12.82
N ALA A 473 7.72 -25.89 13.97
CA ALA A 473 6.85 -25.45 15.05
C ALA A 473 6.63 -23.93 14.99
N ILE A 474 5.51 -23.44 15.54
CA ILE A 474 5.29 -21.99 15.66
C ILE A 474 6.26 -21.41 16.69
N GLU A 475 6.95 -20.33 16.32
CA GLU A 475 7.85 -19.61 17.22
C GLU A 475 7.06 -19.03 18.40
N LYS A 476 7.59 -19.14 19.62
CA LYS A 476 6.87 -18.84 20.87
C LYS A 476 6.41 -17.38 20.94
N GLN A 477 7.27 -16.42 20.64
CA GLN A 477 6.89 -15.01 20.68
C GLN A 477 5.90 -14.68 19.56
N VAL A 478 6.03 -15.30 18.39
CA VAL A 478 5.06 -15.19 17.31
C VAL A 478 3.69 -15.71 17.74
N ALA A 479 3.60 -16.90 18.35
CA ALA A 479 2.35 -17.44 18.89
C ALA A 479 1.68 -16.46 19.88
N ILE A 480 2.45 -15.89 20.81
CA ILE A 480 1.94 -14.89 21.77
C ILE A 480 1.36 -13.67 21.03
N ASN A 481 2.06 -13.17 20.02
CA ASN A 481 1.63 -12.01 19.25
C ASN A 481 0.35 -12.28 18.43
N PHE A 482 0.28 -13.44 17.77
CA PHE A 482 -0.92 -13.84 17.00
C PHE A 482 -2.12 -14.10 17.91
N ASN A 483 -1.93 -14.70 19.08
CA ASN A 483 -2.98 -14.85 20.08
C ASN A 483 -3.50 -13.49 20.57
N TYR A 484 -2.61 -12.53 20.81
CA TYR A 484 -3.03 -11.19 21.19
C TYR A 484 -3.80 -10.49 20.06
N LEU A 485 -3.35 -10.62 18.81
CA LEU A 485 -4.06 -10.10 17.65
C LEU A 485 -5.45 -10.72 17.52
N GLY A 486 -5.55 -12.05 17.61
CA GLY A 486 -6.81 -12.80 17.58
C GLY A 486 -7.78 -12.35 18.67
N LEU A 487 -7.28 -12.13 19.89
CA LEU A 487 -8.06 -11.55 20.99
C LEU A 487 -8.64 -10.17 20.62
N LYS A 488 -7.83 -9.28 20.02
CA LYS A 488 -8.31 -7.93 19.62
C LYS A 488 -9.29 -7.96 18.45
N ILE A 489 -9.20 -8.97 17.58
CA ILE A 489 -10.20 -9.24 16.54
C ILE A 489 -11.51 -9.69 17.18
N ALA A 490 -11.47 -10.65 18.11
CA ALA A 490 -12.65 -11.13 18.83
C ALA A 490 -13.34 -10.02 19.67
N GLU A 491 -12.56 -9.08 20.21
CA GLU A 491 -13.05 -7.89 20.91
C GLU A 491 -13.63 -6.80 19.96
N ASN A 492 -13.67 -7.03 18.64
CA ASN A 492 -14.05 -6.04 17.63
C ASN A 492 -13.22 -4.74 17.69
N LYS A 493 -11.97 -4.80 18.13
CA LYS A 493 -11.04 -3.64 18.09
C LYS A 493 -10.26 -3.56 16.78
N ILE A 494 -10.14 -4.70 16.09
CA ILE A 494 -9.51 -4.84 14.79
C ILE A 494 -10.46 -5.61 13.89
N TRP A 495 -10.72 -5.07 12.70
CA TRP A 495 -11.33 -5.82 11.62
C TRP A 495 -10.23 -6.54 10.84
N ASN A 496 -10.36 -7.85 10.69
CA ASN A 496 -9.44 -8.67 9.90
C ASN A 496 -10.17 -9.24 8.67
N PRO A 497 -10.18 -8.50 7.55
CA PRO A 497 -10.74 -8.97 6.29
C PRO A 497 -9.73 -9.80 5.47
N THR A 498 -10.24 -10.56 4.51
CA THR A 498 -9.45 -10.96 3.34
C THR A 498 -9.23 -9.75 2.40
N LEU A 499 -8.36 -9.88 1.41
CA LEU A 499 -8.05 -8.74 0.52
C LEU A 499 -9.27 -8.33 -0.30
N SER A 500 -10.01 -9.28 -0.87
CA SER A 500 -11.22 -8.97 -1.65
C SER A 500 -12.33 -8.37 -0.80
N GLU A 501 -12.51 -8.83 0.45
CA GLU A 501 -13.45 -8.22 1.41
C GLU A 501 -13.08 -6.75 1.69
N LEU A 502 -11.79 -6.45 1.84
CA LEU A 502 -11.30 -5.10 2.08
C LEU A 502 -11.46 -4.21 0.84
N VAL A 503 -11.11 -4.70 -0.35
CA VAL A 503 -11.30 -3.98 -1.62
C VAL A 503 -12.77 -3.66 -1.84
N SER A 504 -13.66 -4.64 -1.69
CA SER A 504 -15.11 -4.46 -1.86
C SER A 504 -15.66 -3.37 -0.93
N TYR A 505 -15.23 -3.35 0.34
CA TYR A 505 -15.63 -2.30 1.27
C TYR A 505 -15.08 -0.93 0.86
N PHE A 506 -13.87 -0.86 0.32
CA PHE A 506 -13.23 0.41 -0.06
C PHE A 506 -13.80 0.98 -1.37
N GLU A 507 -14.26 0.14 -2.29
CA GLU A 507 -15.02 0.58 -3.46
C GLU A 507 -16.33 1.24 -3.06
N VAL A 508 -17.03 0.66 -2.08
CA VAL A 508 -18.24 1.21 -1.46
C VAL A 508 -17.96 2.58 -0.81
N LEU A 509 -16.78 2.76 -0.18
CA LEU A 509 -16.33 4.05 0.36
C LEU A 509 -16.02 5.09 -0.72
N ASP A 510 -15.40 4.67 -1.84
CA ASP A 510 -15.05 5.54 -2.96
C ASP A 510 -16.30 6.13 -3.65
N GLN A 511 -17.39 5.35 -3.70
CA GLN A 511 -18.68 5.76 -4.26
C GLN A 511 -19.55 6.63 -3.32
N THR A 512 -19.11 6.86 -2.08
CA THR A 512 -19.91 7.58 -1.09
C THR A 512 -19.85 9.10 -1.32
N VAL A 513 -21.03 9.71 -1.46
CA VAL A 513 -21.20 11.16 -1.65
C VAL A 513 -21.96 11.77 -0.48
N ILE A 514 -21.38 12.81 0.11
CA ILE A 514 -21.93 13.59 1.21
C ILE A 514 -22.60 14.85 0.64
N SER A 515 -23.79 15.17 1.13
CA SER A 515 -24.50 16.40 0.75
C SER A 515 -25.28 16.97 1.94
N PHE A 516 -26.00 18.06 1.69
CA PHE A 516 -27.03 18.57 2.59
C PHE A 516 -28.41 18.27 2.01
N ASP A 517 -29.35 17.89 2.87
CA ASP A 517 -30.78 17.84 2.56
C ASP A 517 -31.39 19.25 2.53
N GLU A 518 -32.69 19.33 2.23
CA GLU A 518 -33.47 20.59 2.18
C GLU A 518 -33.50 21.33 3.53
N ASN A 519 -33.23 20.64 4.64
CA ASN A 519 -33.18 21.21 5.98
C ASN A 519 -31.75 21.59 6.41
N GLY A 520 -30.76 21.49 5.51
CA GLY A 520 -29.36 21.77 5.81
C GLY A 520 -28.68 20.71 6.67
N LYS A 521 -29.25 19.51 6.78
CA LYS A 521 -28.68 18.38 7.51
C LYS A 521 -27.83 17.53 6.58
N PHE A 522 -26.72 17.02 7.08
CA PHE A 522 -25.87 16.13 6.29
C PHE A 522 -26.59 14.82 5.94
N VAL A 523 -26.44 14.38 4.69
CA VAL A 523 -26.96 13.11 4.16
C VAL A 523 -25.91 12.41 3.30
N LEU A 524 -26.00 11.08 3.24
CA LEU A 524 -25.24 10.26 2.30
C LEU A 524 -26.15 9.90 1.12
N ASN A 525 -25.87 10.45 -0.07
CA ASN A 525 -26.79 10.35 -1.20
C ASN A 525 -26.85 8.93 -1.80
N ASN A 526 -25.74 8.19 -1.77
CA ASN A 526 -25.60 6.95 -2.54
C ASN A 526 -25.35 5.71 -1.69
N ASN A 527 -25.25 5.84 -0.35
CA ASN A 527 -24.86 4.71 0.48
C ASN A 527 -25.24 4.85 1.96
N GLN A 528 -26.24 4.09 2.40
CA GLN A 528 -26.70 4.09 3.80
C GLN A 528 -25.99 3.04 4.67
N LEU A 529 -25.18 2.16 4.09
CA LEU A 529 -24.59 1.02 4.80
C LEU A 529 -23.23 1.33 5.45
N VAL A 530 -22.62 2.46 5.10
CA VAL A 530 -21.32 2.86 5.64
C VAL A 530 -21.52 3.52 7.01
N PRO A 531 -20.85 3.06 8.08
CA PRO A 531 -20.97 3.67 9.40
C PRO A 531 -20.43 5.10 9.40
N VAL A 532 -21.24 6.02 9.92
CA VAL A 532 -20.89 7.43 10.06
C VAL A 532 -21.13 7.96 11.46
N ARG A 533 -20.42 9.03 11.81
CA ARG A 533 -20.72 9.83 13.01
C ARG A 533 -20.60 11.31 12.71
N MET A 534 -21.34 12.11 13.45
CA MET A 534 -21.23 13.57 13.40
C MET A 534 -20.15 14.02 14.39
N ILE A 535 -19.27 14.93 13.96
CA ILE A 535 -18.23 15.52 14.80
C ILE A 535 -18.47 17.01 15.01
N LYS A 536 -18.15 17.47 16.21
CA LYS A 536 -18.22 18.86 16.64
C LYS A 536 -16.86 19.37 17.06
#